data_AF-A0A7C8UVU7-F1
#
_entry.id   AF-A0A7C8UVU7-F1
#
_cell.length_a   1.000
_cell.length_b   1.000
_cell.length_c   1.000
_cell.angle_alpha   90.00
_cell.angle_beta   90.00
_cell.angle_gamma   90.00
#
_symmetry.space_group_name_H-M   'P 1'
#
loop_
_entity.id
_entity.type
_entity.pdbx_description
1 polymer ?
#
loop_
_entity_poly.entity_id
_entity_poly.type
_entity_poly.pdbx_seq_one_letter_code
_entity_poly.pdbx_strand_id
1 'polypeptide(L)'
;MQRFPEREVDLTSDEIVGYMRDVGFEDVVVRTYKVPMNGWPKDETYKEIGRLQQAQLLMVVETGTKVLLKRALDIDEDESMDLVRRAMTDMKNRAIHAYQKLYVIYGRKPDQ
;
A
#
# COMPACT_ATOMS: atom_id res chain seq x y z
N MET A 1 -17.76 -2.01 14.17
CA MET A 1 -16.62 -2.09 13.24
C MET A 1 -16.82 -3.37 12.42
N GLN A 2 -16.96 -3.26 11.10
CA GLN A 2 -17.27 -4.42 10.25
C GLN A 2 -16.08 -5.40 10.29
N ARG A 3 -16.32 -6.65 10.68
CA ARG A 3 -15.27 -7.68 10.73
C ARG A 3 -15.03 -8.15 9.31
N PHE A 4 -13.83 -7.90 8.78
CA PHE A 4 -13.43 -8.46 7.49
C PHE A 4 -13.43 -10.00 7.58
N PRO A 5 -13.81 -10.71 6.50
CA PRO A 5 -13.78 -12.17 6.48
C PRO A 5 -12.36 -12.68 6.74
N GLU A 6 -12.24 -13.85 7.36
CA GLU A 6 -10.95 -14.56 7.46
C GLU A 6 -10.40 -14.78 6.06
N ARG A 7 -9.16 -14.37 5.85
CA ARG A 7 -8.46 -14.59 4.58
C ARG A 7 -7.78 -15.94 4.63
N GLU A 8 -7.92 -16.71 3.56
CA GLU A 8 -7.24 -18.00 3.38
C GLU A 8 -5.71 -17.86 3.39
N VAL A 9 -5.21 -16.69 2.98
CA VAL A 9 -3.78 -16.34 2.95
C VAL A 9 -3.58 -15.05 3.76
N ASP A 10 -2.66 -15.10 4.72
CA ASP A 10 -2.18 -13.90 5.39
C ASP A 10 -0.95 -13.34 4.65
N LEU A 11 -1.01 -12.06 4.29
CA LEU A 11 0.03 -11.37 3.53
C LEU A 11 0.94 -10.54 4.44
N THR A 12 0.97 -10.84 5.74
CA THR A 12 2.00 -10.31 6.63
C THR A 12 3.38 -10.80 6.18
N SER A 13 4.43 -10.01 6.48
CA SER A 13 5.79 -10.37 6.08
C SER A 13 6.24 -11.72 6.65
N ASP A 14 5.78 -12.05 7.85
CA ASP A 14 6.20 -13.25 8.57
C ASP A 14 5.56 -14.51 7.96
N GLU A 15 4.27 -14.43 7.62
CA GLU A 15 3.55 -15.51 6.95
C GLU A 15 4.07 -15.76 5.54
N ILE A 16 4.36 -14.70 4.77
CA ILE A 16 4.99 -14.84 3.45
C ILE A 16 6.35 -15.54 3.55
N VAL A 17 7.16 -15.24 4.57
CA VAL A 17 8.44 -15.94 4.80
C VAL A 17 8.21 -17.42 5.11
N GLY A 18 7.19 -17.74 5.92
CA GLY A 18 6.76 -19.11 6.18
C GLY A 18 6.44 -19.86 4.89
N TYR A 19 5.52 -19.30 4.09
CA TYR A 19 5.11 -19.91 2.82
C TYR A 19 6.27 -20.09 1.84
N MET A 20 7.23 -19.15 1.78
CA MET A 20 8.42 -19.29 0.94
C MET A 20 9.29 -20.47 1.39
N ARG A 21 9.50 -20.64 2.69
CA ARG A 21 10.28 -21.78 3.23
C ARG A 21 9.58 -23.11 3.01
N ASP A 22 8.25 -23.15 3.19
CA ASP A 22 7.45 -24.36 3.00
C ASP A 22 7.54 -24.91 1.58
N VAL A 23 7.70 -24.04 0.58
CA VAL A 23 7.90 -24.43 -0.84
C VAL A 23 9.37 -24.56 -1.25
N GLY A 24 10.29 -24.55 -0.27
CA GLY A 24 11.70 -24.86 -0.46
C GLY A 24 12.60 -23.69 -0.85
N PHE A 25 12.21 -22.43 -0.62
CA PHE A 25 13.16 -21.32 -0.70
C PHE A 25 14.08 -21.29 0.52
N GLU A 26 15.36 -21.08 0.25
CA GLU A 26 16.42 -20.83 1.22
C GLU A 26 16.81 -19.35 1.22
N ASP A 27 17.58 -18.95 2.24
CA ASP A 27 18.14 -17.60 2.36
C ASP A 27 17.08 -16.48 2.20
N VAL A 28 15.88 -16.69 2.72
CA VAL A 28 14.77 -15.74 2.58
C VAL A 28 15.10 -14.44 3.33
N VAL A 29 15.16 -13.34 2.58
CA VAL A 29 15.45 -11.99 3.08
C VAL A 29 14.19 -11.13 3.02
N VAL A 30 13.91 -10.43 4.12
CA VAL A 30 12.88 -9.40 4.19
C VAL A 30 13.55 -8.03 4.25
N ARG A 31 13.29 -7.18 3.25
CA ARG A 31 13.68 -5.76 3.27
C ARG A 31 12.44 -4.89 3.42
N THR A 32 12.47 -3.96 4.38
CA THR A 32 11.36 -3.04 4.61
C THR A 32 11.79 -1.62 4.27
N TYR A 33 11.02 -0.94 3.42
CA TYR A 33 11.24 0.44 3.03
C TYR A 33 10.08 1.33 3.47
N LYS A 34 10.38 2.57 3.88
CA LYS A 34 9.36 3.59 4.09
C LYS A 34 9.13 4.30 2.77
N VAL A 35 7.91 4.23 2.24
CA VAL A 35 7.52 4.93 1.01
C VAL A 35 6.62 6.11 1.38
N PRO A 36 7.13 7.35 1.33
CA PRO A 36 6.34 8.55 1.58
C PRO A 36 5.17 8.65 0.61
N MET A 37 4.02 9.15 1.06
CA MET A 37 2.86 9.33 0.18
C MET A 37 2.89 10.63 -0.63
N ASN A 38 3.78 11.57 -0.25
CA ASN A 38 4.05 12.79 -1.00
C ASN A 38 5.48 13.30 -0.73
N GLY A 39 5.87 14.41 -1.37
CA GLY A 39 7.20 15.02 -1.26
C GLY A 39 7.48 15.81 0.02
N TRP A 40 6.94 15.42 1.18
CA TRP A 40 7.27 16.00 2.48
C TRP A 40 8.70 15.73 3.00
N PRO A 41 9.39 14.61 2.66
CA PRO A 41 10.73 14.34 3.20
C PRO A 41 11.75 15.43 2.82
N LYS A 42 12.71 15.66 3.72
CA LYS A 42 13.84 16.57 3.45
C LYS A 42 14.87 15.93 2.54
N ASP A 43 15.13 14.65 2.74
CA ASP A 43 16.03 13.85 1.91
C ASP A 43 15.56 13.83 0.45
N GLU A 44 16.45 14.16 -0.49
CA GLU A 44 16.07 14.34 -1.90
C GLU A 44 15.63 13.04 -2.58
N THR A 45 16.22 11.89 -2.19
CA THR A 45 15.83 10.59 -2.72
C THR A 45 14.41 10.23 -2.25
N TYR A 46 14.13 10.34 -0.95
CA TYR A 46 12.79 10.06 -0.43
C TYR A 46 11.74 11.07 -0.90
N LYS A 47 12.14 12.32 -1.14
CA LYS A 47 11.27 13.35 -1.70
C LYS A 47 10.84 12.99 -3.12
N GLU A 48 11.77 12.50 -3.95
CA GLU A 48 11.45 12.04 -5.30
C GLU A 48 10.56 10.80 -5.29
N ILE A 49 10.86 9.80 -4.47
CA ILE A 49 10.00 8.62 -4.26
C ILE A 49 8.59 9.07 -3.87
N GLY A 50 8.48 10.01 -2.93
CA GLY A 50 7.19 10.55 -2.48
C GLY A 50 6.42 11.27 -3.58
N ARG A 51 7.10 12.01 -4.48
CA ARG A 51 6.45 12.65 -5.64
C ARG A 51 5.90 11.63 -6.62
N LEU A 52 6.67 10.58 -6.92
CA LEU A 52 6.23 9.49 -7.81
C LEU A 52 5.05 8.74 -7.19
N GLN A 53 5.13 8.41 -5.89
CA GLN A 53 4.04 7.75 -5.17
C GLN A 53 2.77 8.61 -5.15
N GLN A 54 2.89 9.93 -4.95
CA GLN A 54 1.75 10.84 -4.97
C GLN A 54 1.04 10.83 -6.33
N ALA A 55 1.80 10.87 -7.43
CA ALA A 55 1.25 10.79 -8.77
C ALA A 55 0.48 9.47 -8.98
N GLN A 56 1.08 8.34 -8.56
CA GLN A 56 0.44 7.02 -8.61
C GLN A 56 -0.87 7.00 -7.81
N LEU A 57 -0.86 7.47 -6.56
CA LEU A 57 -2.02 7.46 -5.68
C LEU A 57 -3.18 8.28 -6.26
N LEU A 58 -2.89 9.46 -6.80
CA LEU A 58 -3.93 10.31 -7.40
C LEU A 58 -4.59 9.64 -8.62
N MET A 59 -3.81 8.95 -9.47
CA MET A 59 -4.36 8.19 -10.61
C MET A 59 -5.27 7.03 -10.15
N VAL A 60 -4.86 6.29 -9.12
CA VAL A 60 -5.63 5.13 -8.61
C VAL A 60 -6.91 5.59 -7.90
N VAL A 61 -6.81 6.65 -7.11
CA VAL A 61 -7.94 7.15 -6.32
C VAL A 61 -9.07 7.65 -7.21
N GLU A 62 -8.72 8.38 -8.27
CA GLU A 62 -9.67 8.93 -9.24
C GLU A 62 -10.43 7.85 -10.02
N THR A 63 -9.77 6.73 -10.34
CA THR A 63 -10.30 5.69 -11.24
C THR A 63 -10.98 4.52 -10.54
N GLY A 64 -10.45 4.06 -9.41
CA GLY A 64 -10.88 2.79 -8.78
C GLY A 64 -11.74 2.93 -7.52
N THR A 65 -11.64 4.04 -6.81
CA THR A 65 -12.10 4.09 -5.40
C THR A 65 -13.61 4.12 -5.27
N LYS A 66 -14.33 4.78 -6.19
CA LYS A 66 -15.81 4.85 -6.13
C LYS A 66 -16.47 3.47 -6.24
N VAL A 67 -16.01 2.66 -7.20
CA VAL A 67 -16.53 1.31 -7.43
C VAL A 67 -16.22 0.40 -6.24
N LEU A 68 -15.03 0.53 -5.66
CA LEU A 68 -14.63 -0.25 -4.50
C LEU A 68 -15.42 0.13 -3.25
N LEU A 69 -15.64 1.42 -2.98
CA LEU A 69 -16.40 1.89 -1.83
C LEU A 69 -17.85 1.44 -1.89
N LYS A 70 -18.50 1.55 -3.06
CA LYS A 70 -19.88 1.08 -3.23
C LYS A 70 -19.99 -0.44 -3.04
N ARG A 71 -19.09 -1.23 -3.65
CA ARG A 71 -19.14 -2.70 -3.56
C ARG A 71 -18.77 -3.25 -2.19
N ALA A 72 -17.81 -2.63 -1.51
CA ALA A 72 -17.28 -3.16 -0.25
C ALA A 72 -18.04 -2.64 0.98
N LEU A 73 -18.53 -1.39 0.93
CA LEU A 73 -19.07 -0.70 2.10
C LEU A 73 -20.51 -0.18 1.90
N ASP A 74 -21.10 -0.38 0.71
CA ASP A 74 -22.44 0.11 0.32
C ASP A 74 -22.67 1.62 0.51
N ILE A 75 -21.59 2.40 0.53
CA ILE A 75 -21.63 3.87 0.66
C ILE A 75 -22.29 4.47 -0.59
N ASP A 76 -23.09 5.52 -0.40
CA ASP A 76 -23.75 6.23 -1.50
C ASP A 76 -22.73 6.90 -2.45
N GLU A 77 -23.11 7.12 -3.70
CA GLU A 77 -22.22 7.70 -4.71
C GLU A 77 -21.73 9.10 -4.33
N ASP A 78 -22.62 9.96 -3.83
CA ASP A 78 -22.26 11.34 -3.47
C ASP A 78 -21.31 11.37 -2.27
N GLU A 79 -21.57 10.53 -1.27
CA GLU A 79 -20.70 10.37 -0.10
C GLU A 79 -19.33 9.78 -0.50
N SER A 80 -19.32 8.80 -1.41
CA SER A 80 -18.08 8.24 -1.95
C SER A 80 -17.26 9.30 -2.68
N MET A 81 -17.90 10.18 -3.45
CA MET A 81 -17.21 11.25 -4.15
C MET A 81 -16.64 12.29 -3.18
N ASP A 82 -17.37 12.66 -2.12
CA ASP A 82 -16.84 13.56 -1.10
C ASP A 82 -15.62 12.97 -0.39
N LEU A 83 -15.69 11.70 0.00
CA LEU A 83 -14.59 11.00 0.65
C LEU A 83 -13.34 10.94 -0.24
N VAL A 84 -13.52 10.63 -1.53
CA VAL A 84 -12.43 10.62 -2.52
C VAL A 84 -11.79 12.00 -2.66
N ARG A 85 -12.59 13.07 -2.76
CA ARG A 85 -12.07 14.45 -2.87
C ARG A 85 -11.26 14.85 -1.64
N ARG A 86 -11.76 14.54 -0.44
CA ARG A 86 -11.06 14.81 0.82
C ARG A 86 -9.74 14.04 0.89
N ALA A 87 -9.75 12.76 0.56
CA ALA A 87 -8.54 11.94 0.50
C ALA A 87 -7.50 12.51 -0.48
N MET A 88 -7.91 12.96 -1.67
CA MET A 88 -7.00 13.60 -2.63
C MET A 88 -6.41 14.92 -2.11
N THR A 89 -7.18 15.71 -1.36
CA THR A 89 -6.67 16.92 -0.68
C THR A 89 -5.61 16.55 0.36
N ASP A 90 -5.88 15.56 1.20
CA ASP A 90 -4.94 15.11 2.24
C ASP A 90 -3.65 14.54 1.63
N MET A 91 -3.75 13.78 0.54
CA MET A 91 -2.58 13.26 -0.19
C MET A 91 -1.67 14.38 -0.72
N LYS A 92 -2.22 15.58 -1.00
CA LYS A 92 -1.48 16.76 -1.45
C LYS A 92 -0.90 17.58 -0.29
N ASN A 93 -1.39 17.39 0.92
CA ASN A 93 -0.95 18.14 2.09
C ASN A 93 0.41 17.65 2.61
N ARG A 94 1.46 18.45 2.41
CA ARG A 94 2.82 18.14 2.88
C ARG A 94 3.01 18.30 4.40
N ALA A 95 2.06 18.87 5.12
CA ALA A 95 2.06 18.85 6.58
C ALA A 95 1.69 17.46 7.15
N ILE A 96 1.07 16.61 6.32
CA ILE A 96 0.80 15.22 6.64
C ILE A 96 2.01 14.38 6.23
N HIS A 97 2.81 13.94 7.20
CA HIS A 97 4.00 13.11 6.97
C HIS A 97 3.66 11.62 6.84
N ALA A 98 2.66 11.30 6.02
CA ALA A 98 2.21 9.92 5.82
C ALA A 98 3.22 9.12 4.99
N TYR A 99 3.38 7.84 5.33
CA TYR A 99 4.16 6.87 4.59
C TYR A 99 3.56 5.47 4.75
N GLN A 100 3.83 4.60 3.78
CA GLN A 100 3.51 3.17 3.85
C GLN A 100 4.80 2.34 3.98
N LYS A 101 4.69 1.14 4.56
CA LYS A 101 5.78 0.17 4.56
C LYS A 101 5.69 -0.66 3.28
N LEU A 102 6.75 -0.65 2.47
CA LEU A 102 6.93 -1.58 1.36
C LEU A 102 7.83 -2.71 1.84
N TYR A 103 7.30 -3.94 1.84
CA TYR A 103 8.07 -5.14 2.11
C TYR A 103 8.51 -5.74 0.78
N VAL A 104 9.82 -5.91 0.60
CA VAL A 104 10.43 -6.63 -0.51
C VAL A 104 11.00 -7.92 0.07
N ILE A 105 10.35 -9.03 -0.28
CA ILE A 105 10.69 -10.37 0.24
C ILE A 105 11.18 -11.21 -0.93
N TYR A 106 12.36 -11.79 -0.79
CA TYR A 106 12.97 -12.62 -1.82
C TYR A 106 13.82 -13.73 -1.17
N GLY A 107 14.02 -14.83 -1.88
CA GLY A 107 14.81 -15.97 -1.44
C GLY A 107 15.36 -16.73 -2.65
N ARG A 108 16.26 -17.67 -2.41
CA ARG A 108 16.89 -18.49 -3.45
C ARG A 108 16.29 -19.90 -3.44
N LYS A 109 16.09 -20.50 -4.61
CA LYS A 109 15.74 -21.92 -4.72
C LYS A 109 17.02 -22.73 -4.95
N PRO A 110 17.28 -23.83 -4.22
CA PRO A 110 18.58 -24.52 -4.26
C PRO A 110 18.96 -25.12 -5.61
N ASP A 111 17.98 -25.61 -6.36
CA ASP A 111 18.17 -26.40 -7.58
C ASP A 111 17.81 -25.64 -8.88
N GLN A 112 17.92 -24.30 -8.87
CA GLN A 112 17.66 -23.41 -10.02
C GLN A 112 18.73 -22.33 -10.14
#